data_AF-A0A183Q378-F1
#
_entry.id   AF-A0A183Q378-F1
#
_cell.length_a   1.000
_cell.length_b   1.000
_cell.length_c   1.000
_cell.angle_alpha   90.00
_cell.angle_beta   90.00
_cell.angle_gamma   90.00
#
_symmetry.space_group_name_H-M   'P 1'
#
loop_
_entity.id
_entity.type
_entity.pdbx_description
1 polymer ?
#
loop_
_entity_poly.entity_id
_entity_poly.type
_entity_poly.pdbx_seq_one_letter_code
_entity_poly.pdbx_strand_id
1 'polypeptide(L)'
;MRRGCPNDCSNRGVCDGGVCDCVNGFKGPDCSIAELPKVCSGHGDYSSGACRCYPEWKGQECQTLWSECEDPTCSGNGRCVVGECQCYEGYAGNLCQTRKSF
;
A
#
# COMPACT_ATOMS: atom_id res chain seq x y z
N MET A 1 42.40 7.62 5.44
CA MET A 1 41.34 7.74 4.40
C MET A 1 40.09 7.10 4.98
N ARG A 2 39.08 7.88 5.36
CA ARG A 2 37.83 7.37 5.97
C ARG A 2 37.05 6.58 4.93
N ARG A 3 37.36 5.29 4.79
CA ARG A 3 36.49 4.30 4.13
C ARG A 3 35.35 4.03 5.10
N GLY A 4 34.30 4.83 5.06
CA GLY A 4 33.22 4.71 6.02
C GLY A 4 32.05 5.51 5.51
N CYS A 5 31.19 4.84 4.77
CA CYS A 5 29.86 5.28 4.37
C CYS A 5 29.77 6.40 3.32
N PRO A 6 28.86 6.25 2.34
CA PRO A 6 28.60 7.28 1.35
C PRO A 6 28.01 8.53 2.01
N ASN A 7 28.53 9.70 1.63
CA ASN A 7 28.10 11.03 2.11
C ASN A 7 27.93 11.17 3.63
N ASP A 8 28.70 10.40 4.42
CA ASP A 8 28.57 10.37 5.88
C ASP A 8 27.13 10.12 6.35
N CYS A 9 26.43 9.22 5.64
CA CYS A 9 25.03 8.90 5.84
C CYS A 9 24.10 10.12 5.84
N SER A 10 24.49 11.18 5.10
CA SER A 10 23.78 12.46 5.03
C SER A 10 23.45 13.08 6.40
N ASN A 11 24.18 12.71 7.45
CA ASN A 11 23.85 13.02 8.85
C ASN A 11 22.45 12.56 9.30
N ARG A 12 21.91 11.52 8.66
CA ARG A 12 20.58 10.93 8.92
C ARG A 12 20.67 9.43 9.17
N GLY A 13 21.80 8.98 9.69
CA GLY A 13 22.04 7.59 10.03
C GLY A 13 23.35 7.40 10.78
N VAL A 14 23.58 6.17 11.22
CA VAL A 14 24.83 5.74 11.84
C VAL A 14 25.65 4.99 10.81
N CYS A 15 26.92 5.36 10.66
CA CYS A 15 27.83 4.63 9.80
C CYS A 15 28.39 3.40 10.53
N ASP A 16 28.06 2.20 10.04
CA ASP A 16 28.62 0.94 10.52
C ASP A 16 29.22 0.14 9.36
N GLY A 17 30.51 -0.19 9.46
CA GLY A 17 31.18 -1.02 8.45
C GLY A 17 31.18 -0.50 7.00
N GLY A 18 30.87 0.78 6.76
CA GLY A 18 30.74 1.35 5.42
C GLY A 18 29.31 1.36 4.86
N VAL A 19 28.33 0.91 5.64
CA VAL A 19 26.90 0.94 5.34
C VAL A 19 26.22 1.91 6.30
N CYS A 20 25.22 2.63 5.81
CA CYS A 20 24.43 3.54 6.61
C CYS A 20 23.20 2.84 7.20
N ASP A 21 23.09 2.85 8.53
CA ASP A 21 21.86 2.53 9.24
C ASP A 21 21.04 3.80 9.44
N CYS A 22 19.97 3.96 8.67
CA CYS A 22 19.24 5.22 8.58
C CYS A 22 18.28 5.41 9.76
N VAL A 23 18.12 6.67 10.20
CA VAL A 23 17.09 7.03 11.17
C VAL A 23 15.69 6.86 10.54
N ASN A 24 14.68 6.55 11.37
CA ASN A 24 13.30 6.35 10.92
C ASN A 24 12.82 7.49 10.00
N GLY A 25 12.22 7.11 8.87
CA GLY A 25 11.77 8.07 7.84
C GLY A 25 12.85 8.44 6.82
N PHE A 26 14.01 7.79 6.81
CA PHE A 26 15.04 7.95 5.78
C PHE A 26 15.53 6.61 5.27
N LYS A 27 15.90 6.58 3.99
CA LYS A 27 16.43 5.39 3.30
C LYS A 27 17.46 5.77 2.25
N GLY A 28 17.93 4.75 1.54
CA GLY A 28 18.94 4.88 0.51
C GLY A 28 20.34 4.64 1.05
N PRO A 29 21.34 4.52 0.17
CA PRO A 29 22.69 4.12 0.53
C PRO A 29 23.37 5.08 1.50
N ASP A 30 22.97 6.35 1.50
CA ASP A 30 23.48 7.43 2.34
C ASP A 30 22.38 8.13 3.16
N CYS A 31 21.21 7.51 3.35
CA CYS A 31 20.08 8.09 4.08
C CYS A 31 19.56 9.45 3.57
N SER A 32 19.87 9.82 2.32
CA SER A 32 19.41 11.08 1.71
C SER A 32 17.94 11.07 1.29
N ILE A 33 17.33 9.89 1.16
CA ILE A 33 15.96 9.73 0.66
C ILE A 33 15.00 9.75 1.84
N ALA A 34 14.20 10.81 1.97
CA ALA A 34 13.11 10.83 2.93
C ALA A 34 12.03 9.80 2.55
N GLU A 35 11.74 8.88 3.44
CA GLU A 35 10.49 8.12 3.43
C GLU A 35 9.39 9.01 4.01
N LEU A 36 8.73 9.76 3.14
CA LEU A 36 7.47 10.36 3.50
C LEU A 36 6.47 9.24 3.80
N PRO A 37 5.67 9.36 4.88
CA PRO A 37 4.58 8.44 5.11
C PRO A 37 3.73 8.41 3.83
N LYS A 38 3.53 7.22 3.25
CA LYS A 38 2.61 7.06 2.13
C LYS A 38 1.18 7.13 2.65
N VAL A 39 0.78 8.32 3.08
CA VAL A 39 -0.58 8.55 3.55
C VAL A 39 -1.52 8.35 2.37
N CYS A 40 -2.61 7.62 2.60
CA CYS A 40 -3.57 7.26 1.54
C CYS A 40 -2.90 6.57 0.35
N SER A 41 -1.88 5.74 0.60
CA SER A 41 -1.07 5.05 -0.42
C SER A 41 -0.40 5.97 -1.46
N GLY A 42 -0.42 7.31 -1.26
CA GLY A 42 -0.02 8.29 -2.27
C GLY A 42 -1.09 8.56 -3.35
N HIS A 43 -2.32 8.09 -3.13
CA HIS A 43 -3.44 8.15 -4.07
C HIS A 43 -4.64 8.90 -3.48
N GLY A 44 -4.39 9.78 -2.51
CA GLY A 44 -5.42 10.63 -1.95
C GLY A 44 -4.85 11.70 -1.02
N ASP A 45 -5.75 12.57 -0.61
CA ASP A 45 -5.48 13.62 0.37
C ASP A 45 -6.00 13.17 1.74
N TYR A 46 -5.17 13.27 2.78
CA TYR A 46 -5.60 12.99 4.15
C TYR A 46 -6.18 14.24 4.79
N SER A 47 -7.43 14.16 5.23
CA SER A 47 -8.11 15.27 5.90
C SER A 47 -9.10 14.74 6.93
N SER A 48 -9.19 15.40 8.09
CA SER A 48 -10.18 15.10 9.13
C SER A 48 -10.23 13.64 9.57
N GLY A 49 -9.07 12.96 9.62
CA GLY A 49 -8.97 11.57 10.08
C GLY A 49 -9.19 10.50 9.00
N ALA A 50 -9.44 10.88 7.75
CA ALA A 50 -9.74 9.93 6.67
C ALA A 50 -9.06 10.32 5.34
N CYS A 51 -8.90 9.33 4.47
CA CYS A 51 -8.40 9.52 3.11
C CYS A 51 -9.52 9.91 2.15
N ARG A 52 -9.31 11.02 1.42
CA ARG A 52 -10.09 11.36 0.24
C ARG A 52 -9.31 10.92 -0.99
N CYS A 53 -9.74 9.82 -1.60
CA CYS A 53 -9.04 9.25 -2.75
C CYS A 53 -9.14 10.14 -3.99
N TYR A 54 -8.06 10.14 -4.78
CA TYR A 54 -8.08 10.65 -6.13
C TYR A 54 -9.01 9.80 -7.02
N PRO A 55 -9.47 10.34 -8.16
CA PRO A 55 -10.22 9.55 -9.12
C PRO A 55 -9.51 8.24 -9.46
N GLU A 56 -10.30 7.21 -9.75
CA GLU A 56 -9.85 5.84 -10.03
C GLU A 56 -9.34 5.03 -8.82
N TRP A 57 -9.24 5.62 -7.63
CA TRP A 57 -8.78 4.92 -6.41
C TRP A 57 -9.89 4.81 -5.36
N LYS A 58 -9.87 3.72 -4.61
CA LYS A 58 -10.80 3.41 -3.50
C LYS A 58 -10.10 2.65 -2.38
N GLY A 59 -10.85 2.41 -1.31
CA GLY A 59 -10.37 1.78 -0.07
C GLY A 59 -10.04 2.80 1.00
N GLN A 60 -9.89 2.33 2.25
CA GLN A 60 -9.64 3.20 3.40
C GLN A 60 -8.34 4.01 3.27
N GLU A 61 -7.34 3.46 2.58
CA GLU A 61 -6.08 4.13 2.30
C GLU A 61 -5.85 4.31 0.80
N CYS A 62 -6.90 4.35 -0.02
CA CYS A 62 -6.81 4.53 -1.47
C CYS A 62 -5.85 3.54 -2.16
N GLN A 63 -5.75 2.32 -1.62
CA GLN A 63 -4.78 1.31 -2.05
C GLN A 63 -5.26 0.46 -3.24
N THR A 64 -6.54 0.56 -3.60
CA THR A 64 -7.17 -0.31 -4.61
C THR A 64 -7.72 0.54 -5.75
N LEU A 65 -7.52 0.11 -7.00
CA LEU A 65 -8.17 0.75 -8.14
C LEU A 65 -9.68 0.51 -8.09
N TRP A 66 -10.47 1.47 -8.56
CA TRP A 66 -11.94 1.37 -8.55
C TRP A 66 -12.45 0.12 -9.30
N SER A 67 -11.75 -0.25 -10.39
CA SER A 67 -12.05 -1.39 -11.25
C SER A 67 -11.55 -2.73 -10.71
N GLU A 68 -10.78 -2.71 -9.62
CA GLU A 68 -10.27 -3.91 -8.97
C GLU A 68 -11.14 -4.26 -7.76
N CYS A 69 -11.27 -5.56 -7.51
CA CYS A 69 -11.98 -6.07 -6.34
C CYS A 69 -11.00 -6.15 -5.16
N GLU A 70 -11.50 -5.92 -3.95
CA GLU A 70 -10.73 -6.09 -2.72
C GLU A 70 -10.19 -7.52 -2.60
N ASP A 71 -11.00 -8.50 -2.99
CA ASP A 71 -10.57 -9.87 -3.25
C ASP A 71 -10.64 -10.17 -4.76
N PRO A 72 -9.50 -10.27 -5.46
CA PRO A 72 -9.46 -10.61 -6.88
C PRO A 72 -10.09 -11.98 -7.20
N THR A 73 -10.16 -12.87 -6.22
CA THR A 73 -10.72 -14.22 -6.35
C THR A 73 -12.19 -14.30 -5.95
N CYS A 74 -12.74 -13.24 -5.34
CA CYS A 74 -14.10 -13.23 -4.82
C CYS A 74 -14.38 -14.46 -3.93
N SER A 75 -13.58 -14.65 -2.88
CA SER A 75 -13.57 -15.82 -1.99
C SER A 75 -13.37 -17.16 -2.70
N GLY A 76 -12.79 -17.14 -3.91
CA GLY A 76 -12.72 -18.31 -4.81
C GLY A 76 -14.05 -18.70 -5.46
N ASN A 77 -15.13 -17.96 -5.21
CA ASN A 77 -16.51 -18.30 -5.62
C ASN A 77 -17.12 -17.26 -6.57
N GLY A 78 -16.28 -16.50 -7.26
CA GLY A 78 -16.74 -15.54 -8.26
C GLY A 78 -15.63 -15.06 -9.17
N ARG A 79 -15.98 -14.05 -9.95
CA ARG A 79 -15.05 -13.32 -10.82
C ARG A 79 -15.15 -11.83 -10.52
N CYS A 80 -14.00 -11.16 -10.44
CA CYS A 80 -13.98 -9.70 -10.41
C CYS A 80 -14.40 -9.10 -11.76
N VAL A 81 -15.40 -8.23 -11.75
CA VAL A 81 -15.90 -7.50 -12.91
C VAL A 81 -16.05 -6.03 -12.51
N VAL A 82 -15.13 -5.19 -12.99
CA VAL A 82 -15.17 -3.73 -12.80
C VAL A 82 -15.39 -3.35 -11.32
N GLY A 83 -14.53 -3.89 -10.46
CA GLY A 83 -14.53 -3.58 -9.03
C GLY A 83 -15.56 -4.30 -8.18
N GLU A 84 -16.43 -5.10 -8.79
CA GLU A 84 -17.48 -5.86 -8.12
C GLU A 84 -17.31 -7.36 -8.35
N CYS A 85 -17.56 -8.14 -7.31
CA CYS A 85 -17.52 -9.59 -7.41
C CYS A 85 -18.83 -10.12 -7.99
N GLN A 86 -18.73 -10.73 -9.17
CA GLN A 86 -19.81 -11.49 -9.77
C GLN A 86 -19.75 -12.94 -9.27
N CYS A 87 -20.68 -13.31 -8.40
CA CYS A 87 -20.67 -14.62 -7.77
C CYS A 87 -21.12 -15.75 -8.69
N TYR A 88 -20.46 -16.90 -8.55
CA TYR A 88 -20.92 -18.16 -9.15
C TYR A 88 -22.22 -18.63 -8.51
N GLU A 89 -22.90 -19.55 -9.20
CA GLU A 89 -24.15 -20.12 -8.73
C GLU A 89 -24.00 -20.76 -7.34
N GLY A 90 -24.98 -20.51 -6.47
CA GLY A 90 -24.93 -20.98 -5.08
C GLY A 90 -24.14 -20.08 -4.11
N TYR A 91 -23.58 -18.95 -4.55
CA TYR A 91 -22.86 -18.00 -3.69
C TYR A 91 -23.45 -16.58 -3.73
N ALA A 92 -23.28 -15.84 -2.64
CA ALA A 92 -23.76 -14.47 -2.39
C ALA A 92 -22.77 -13.68 -1.53
N GLY A 93 -23.04 -12.39 -1.37
CA GLY A 93 -22.20 -11.44 -0.63
C GLY A 93 -21.34 -10.59 -1.57
N ASN A 94 -20.79 -9.49 -1.05
CA ASN A 94 -19.95 -8.55 -1.80
C ASN A 94 -18.62 -9.17 -2.26
N LEU A 95 -18.19 -10.27 -1.63
CA LEU A 95 -16.99 -11.03 -1.98
C LEU A 95 -17.34 -12.49 -2.31
N CYS A 96 -18.61 -12.83 -2.52
CA CYS A 96 -19.05 -14.22 -2.76
C CYS A 96 -18.69 -15.21 -1.63
N GLN A 97 -18.61 -14.70 -0.40
CA GLN A 97 -18.21 -15.44 0.80
C GLN A 97 -19.33 -16.30 1.38
N THR A 98 -20.59 -16.03 1.03
CA THR A 98 -21.76 -16.69 1.61
C THR A 98 -22.30 -17.75 0.68
N ARG A 99 -22.42 -18.99 1.15
CA ARG A 99 -23.13 -20.05 0.42
C ARG A 99 -24.63 -19.86 0.59
N LYS A 100 -25.37 -19.81 -0.51
CA LYS A 100 -26.84 -19.77 -0.51
C LYS A 100 -27.35 -21.13 -0.05
N SER A 101 -28.09 -21.15 1.05
CA SER A 101 -28.89 -22.31 1.45
C SER A 101 -30.20 -22.26 0.67
N PHE A 102 -30.49 -23.30 -0.11
CA PHE A 102 -31.76 -23.47 -0.81
C PHE A 102 -32.85 -23.95 0.15
#